data_AF-A0A3B8VFE9-F1
#
_entry.id   AF-A0A3B8VFE9-F1
#
_cell.length_a   1.000
_cell.length_b   1.000
_cell.length_c   1.000
_cell.angle_alpha   90.00
_cell.angle_beta   90.00
_cell.angle_gamma   90.00
#
_symmetry.space_group_name_H-M   'P 1'
#
loop_
_entity.id
_entity.type
_entity.pdbx_description
1 polymer ?
#
loop_
_entity_poly.entity_id
_entity_poly.type
_entity_poly.pdbx_seq_one_letter_code
_entity_poly.pdbx_strand_id
1 'polypeptide(L)'
;MYGKTEYGTLNAVYALLKQVYGLEFYTDTVYEFDSSVPFDYFSVKNTVFNPSIDNVWAMDGAVSSNDSGAVNWEYQRRMGFVNSWQVYNGTPHNFLDAVPYATYGAAHPDWYYEVTATDSGRKFVTLCLASGGEEMAKAVAEYAYTTIIAQDAEGNKKDCFFFGPPDARGWCECAKCDALKSKYGSHAGGYV
;
A
#
# COMPACT_ATOMS: atom_id res chain seq x y z
N MET A 1 20.88 12.14 -19.95
CA MET A 1 19.73 12.15 -19.02
C MET A 1 20.15 11.38 -17.79
N TYR A 2 20.08 11.96 -16.59
CA TYR A 2 20.53 11.30 -15.37
C TYR A 2 19.56 11.62 -14.22
N GLY A 3 19.07 10.59 -13.55
CA GLY A 3 18.31 10.72 -12.31
C GLY A 3 19.16 10.34 -11.09
N LYS A 4 18.76 10.83 -9.91
CA LYS A 4 19.36 10.40 -8.63
C LYS A 4 19.02 8.95 -8.27
N THR A 5 17.97 8.41 -8.89
CA THR A 5 17.47 7.03 -8.74
C THR A 5 17.14 6.45 -10.11
N GLU A 6 16.88 5.14 -10.18
CA GLU A 6 16.37 4.49 -11.40
C GLU A 6 15.04 5.12 -11.87
N TYR A 7 14.14 5.44 -10.94
CA TYR A 7 12.88 6.14 -11.24
C TYR A 7 13.10 7.56 -11.74
N GLY A 8 14.06 8.28 -11.16
CA GLY A 8 14.45 9.60 -11.67
C GLY A 8 14.99 9.54 -13.09
N THR A 9 15.68 8.46 -13.45
CA THR A 9 16.20 8.25 -14.80
C THR A 9 15.06 7.96 -15.77
N LEU A 10 14.09 7.12 -15.39
CA LEU A 10 12.88 6.87 -16.18
C LEU A 10 12.08 8.17 -16.40
N ASN A 11 11.87 8.96 -15.36
CA ASN A 11 11.16 10.24 -15.45
C ASN A 11 11.91 11.24 -16.35
N ALA A 12 13.25 11.22 -16.36
CA ALA A 12 14.04 12.05 -17.28
C ALA A 12 13.84 11.67 -18.75
N VAL A 13 13.61 10.38 -19.06
CA VAL A 13 13.26 9.92 -20.42
C VAL A 13 11.90 10.46 -20.84
N TYR A 14 10.88 10.35 -19.99
CA TYR A 14 9.56 10.91 -20.30
C TYR A 14 9.59 12.44 -20.41
N ALA A 15 10.40 13.13 -19.61
CA ALA A 15 10.60 14.57 -19.73
C ALA A 15 11.27 14.94 -21.07
N LEU A 16 12.23 14.15 -21.57
CA LEU A 16 12.82 14.34 -22.90
C LEU A 16 11.75 14.17 -23.99
N LEU A 17 10.97 13.08 -23.94
CA LEU A 17 9.93 12.82 -24.92
C LEU A 17 8.87 13.92 -24.92
N LYS A 18 8.52 14.47 -23.75
CA LYS A 18 7.66 15.65 -23.64
C LYS A 18 8.27 16.90 -24.30
N GLN A 19 9.56 17.15 -24.11
CA GLN A 19 10.22 18.32 -24.70
C GLN A 19 10.35 18.23 -26.22
N VAL A 20 10.68 17.05 -26.75
CA VAL A 20 10.93 16.88 -28.20
C VAL A 20 9.63 16.68 -28.97
N TYR A 21 8.74 15.83 -28.47
CA TYR A 21 7.55 15.38 -29.20
C TYR A 21 6.24 15.84 -28.57
N GLY A 22 6.27 16.61 -27.48
CA GLY A 22 5.05 17.03 -26.79
C GLY A 22 4.26 15.86 -26.18
N LEU A 23 4.93 14.74 -25.85
CA LEU A 23 4.26 13.55 -25.31
C LEU A 23 3.43 13.86 -24.05
N GLU A 24 2.13 13.58 -24.11
CA GLU A 24 1.18 13.64 -22.99
C GLU A 24 0.35 12.36 -22.90
N PHE A 25 0.08 11.91 -21.67
CA PHE A 25 -0.70 10.70 -21.41
C PHE A 25 -2.06 11.06 -20.79
N TYR A 26 -3.14 10.50 -21.33
CA TYR A 26 -4.51 10.64 -20.79
C TYR A 26 -4.98 9.37 -20.09
N THR A 27 -4.59 8.21 -20.63
CA THR A 27 -4.76 6.88 -20.01
C THR A 27 -3.51 6.03 -20.28
N ASP A 28 -3.53 4.73 -19.95
CA ASP A 28 -2.47 3.78 -20.33
C ASP A 28 -2.28 3.62 -21.84
N THR A 29 -3.37 3.81 -22.58
CA THR A 29 -3.52 3.51 -24.01
C THR A 29 -3.81 4.75 -24.84
N VAL A 30 -4.24 5.85 -24.21
CA VAL A 30 -4.52 7.12 -24.87
C VAL A 30 -3.42 8.12 -24.52
N TYR A 31 -2.63 8.48 -25.53
CA TYR A 31 -1.55 9.45 -25.42
C TYR A 31 -1.41 10.22 -26.73
N GLU A 32 -0.93 11.45 -26.64
CA GLU A 32 -0.72 12.33 -27.78
C GLU A 32 0.75 12.74 -27.86
N PHE A 33 1.28 12.81 -29.08
CA PHE A 33 2.63 13.28 -29.38
C PHE A 33 2.71 13.70 -30.86
N ASP A 34 3.62 14.60 -31.17
CA ASP A 34 3.91 15.04 -32.53
C ASP A 34 5.06 14.23 -33.14
N SER A 35 4.72 13.25 -33.98
CA SER A 35 5.70 12.42 -34.70
C SER A 35 6.29 13.08 -35.94
N SER A 36 5.82 14.27 -36.33
CA SER A 36 6.33 14.99 -37.51
C SER A 36 7.59 15.80 -37.20
N VAL A 37 7.89 16.02 -35.92
CA VAL A 37 9.08 16.76 -35.48
C VAL A 37 10.30 15.83 -35.53
N PRO A 38 11.36 16.17 -36.28
CA PRO A 38 12.60 15.43 -36.22
C PRO A 38 13.28 15.64 -34.86
N PHE A 39 13.95 14.61 -34.35
CA PHE A 39 14.73 14.74 -33.12
C PHE A 39 15.84 15.80 -33.29
N ASP A 40 15.80 16.84 -32.47
CA ASP A 40 16.86 17.85 -32.36
C ASP A 40 17.35 17.94 -30.92
N TYR A 41 18.55 17.41 -30.67
CA TYR A 41 19.21 17.48 -29.37
C TYR A 41 19.43 18.92 -28.88
N PHE A 42 19.69 19.87 -29.77
CA PHE A 42 19.98 21.25 -29.39
C PHE A 42 18.73 22.02 -28.96
N SER A 43 17.55 21.53 -29.33
CA SER A 43 16.26 22.06 -28.87
C SER A 43 15.94 21.70 -27.41
N VAL A 44 16.61 20.68 -26.86
CA VAL A 44 16.32 20.15 -25.52
C VAL A 44 16.86 21.10 -24.46
N LYS A 45 15.96 21.59 -23.60
CA LYS A 45 16.33 22.44 -22.47
C LYS A 45 16.86 21.57 -21.33
N ASN A 46 17.99 22.00 -20.77
CA ASN A 46 18.52 21.40 -19.54
C ASN A 46 17.70 21.88 -18.34
N THR A 47 16.76 21.06 -17.89
CA THR A 47 15.90 21.35 -16.74
C THR A 47 16.18 20.38 -15.60
N VAL A 48 16.18 20.90 -14.37
CA VAL A 48 16.21 20.08 -13.16
C VAL A 48 14.81 20.05 -12.56
N PHE A 49 14.29 18.85 -12.33
CA PHE A 49 13.04 18.63 -11.60
C PHE A 49 13.34 17.84 -10.33
N ASN A 50 13.00 18.41 -9.17
CA ASN A 50 12.94 17.69 -7.92
C ASN A 50 11.47 17.67 -7.48
N PRO A 51 10.84 16.49 -7.33
CA PRO A 51 9.46 16.43 -6.88
C PRO A 51 9.36 17.02 -5.46
N SER A 52 8.25 17.72 -5.17
CA SER A 52 7.99 18.27 -3.83
C SER A 52 7.46 17.22 -2.85
N ILE A 53 7.09 16.05 -3.35
CA ILE A 53 6.57 14.91 -2.60
C ILE A 53 7.38 13.69 -3.04
N ASP A 54 8.03 13.02 -2.09
CA ASP A 54 8.93 11.90 -2.41
C ASP A 54 8.16 10.66 -2.91
N ASN A 55 6.98 10.39 -2.32
CA ASN A 55 6.18 9.20 -2.62
C ASN A 55 4.76 9.58 -3.04
N VAL A 56 4.59 9.90 -4.32
CA VAL A 56 3.26 10.16 -4.91
C VAL A 56 2.65 8.81 -5.30
N TRP A 57 1.63 8.35 -4.58
CA TRP A 57 0.97 7.08 -4.82
C TRP A 57 -0.50 7.28 -5.21
N ALA A 58 -0.92 6.61 -6.29
CA ALA A 58 -2.32 6.57 -6.72
C ALA A 58 -3.02 5.37 -6.07
N MET A 59 -3.90 5.65 -5.11
CA MET A 59 -4.67 4.60 -4.41
C MET A 59 -5.94 4.17 -5.16
N ASP A 60 -6.57 5.07 -5.91
CA ASP A 60 -7.90 4.81 -6.51
C ASP A 60 -8.10 5.54 -7.86
N GLY A 61 -9.12 5.11 -8.60
CA GLY A 61 -9.56 5.69 -9.87
C GLY A 61 -8.79 5.20 -11.09
N ALA A 62 -8.99 5.91 -12.21
CA ALA A 62 -8.45 5.54 -13.52
C ALA A 62 -6.91 5.52 -13.60
N VAL A 63 -6.23 6.14 -12.63
CA VAL A 63 -4.77 6.07 -12.50
C VAL A 63 -4.34 4.78 -11.81
N SER A 64 -5.08 4.33 -10.78
CA SER A 64 -4.71 3.13 -10.02
C SER A 64 -5.03 1.85 -10.79
N SER A 65 -6.17 1.80 -11.48
CA SER A 65 -6.68 0.62 -12.17
C SER A 65 -7.31 0.96 -13.51
N ASN A 66 -7.28 0.02 -14.44
CA ASN A 66 -8.00 0.13 -15.71
C ASN A 66 -9.46 -0.39 -15.56
N ASP A 67 -10.25 -0.28 -16.64
CA ASP A 67 -11.66 -0.68 -16.65
C ASP A 67 -11.91 -2.18 -16.34
N SER A 68 -10.87 -3.02 -16.43
CA SER A 68 -10.94 -4.44 -16.05
C SER A 68 -10.65 -4.70 -14.56
N GLY A 69 -10.35 -3.65 -13.80
CA GLY A 69 -9.94 -3.74 -12.39
C GLY A 69 -8.49 -4.16 -12.19
N ALA A 70 -7.70 -4.30 -13.26
CA ALA A 70 -6.28 -4.61 -13.17
C ALA A 70 -5.49 -3.35 -12.79
N VAL A 71 -4.48 -3.52 -11.92
CA VAL A 71 -3.65 -2.40 -11.47
C VAL A 71 -2.80 -1.87 -12.62
N ASN A 72 -2.84 -0.55 -12.84
CA ASN A 72 -2.22 0.10 -13.99
C ASN A 72 -0.78 0.55 -13.72
N TRP A 73 0.10 -0.42 -13.42
CA TRP A 73 1.47 -0.13 -12.96
C TRP A 73 2.29 0.70 -13.94
N GLU A 74 2.16 0.44 -15.24
CA GLU A 74 2.92 1.15 -16.26
C GLU A 74 2.47 2.60 -16.40
N TYR A 75 1.15 2.84 -16.40
CA TYR A 75 0.60 4.19 -16.49
C TYR A 75 0.95 5.03 -15.27
N GLN A 76 0.86 4.46 -14.06
CA GLN A 76 1.33 5.11 -12.84
C GLN A 76 2.79 5.56 -12.97
N ARG A 77 3.68 4.69 -13.46
CA ARG A 77 5.11 5.03 -13.65
C ARG A 77 5.33 6.12 -14.70
N ARG A 78 4.59 6.09 -15.82
CA ARG A 78 4.64 7.14 -16.87
C ARG A 78 4.27 8.52 -16.33
N MET A 79 3.36 8.54 -15.36
CA MET A 79 2.88 9.75 -14.68
C MET A 79 3.73 10.14 -13.46
N GLY A 80 4.79 9.38 -13.15
CA GLY A 80 5.70 9.64 -12.02
C GLY A 80 5.18 9.17 -10.65
N PHE A 81 4.14 8.35 -10.61
CA PHE A 81 3.66 7.73 -9.38
C PHE A 81 4.50 6.51 -8.99
N VAL A 82 4.60 6.26 -7.70
CA VAL A 82 5.16 5.02 -7.13
C VAL A 82 4.05 3.99 -6.89
N ASN A 83 4.43 2.72 -6.86
CA ASN A 83 3.51 1.62 -6.64
C ASN A 83 3.31 1.36 -5.15
N SER A 84 2.17 0.77 -4.77
CA SER A 84 1.79 0.53 -3.37
C SER A 84 2.86 -0.23 -2.58
N TRP A 85 3.46 -1.25 -3.20
CA TRP A 85 4.52 -2.05 -2.61
C TRP A 85 5.75 -1.22 -2.24
N GLN A 86 5.96 -0.02 -2.78
CA GLN A 86 7.09 0.87 -2.45
C GLN A 86 6.79 1.76 -1.23
N VAL A 87 5.51 1.98 -0.90
CA VAL A 87 5.10 2.96 0.12
C VAL A 87 4.93 2.32 1.49
N TYR A 88 4.48 1.06 1.52
CA TYR A 88 4.12 0.40 2.76
C TYR A 88 4.64 -1.02 2.90
N ASN A 89 4.76 -1.44 4.15
CA ASN A 89 4.93 -2.82 4.58
C ASN A 89 3.64 -3.37 5.18
N GLY A 90 3.60 -4.69 5.33
CA GLY A 90 2.41 -5.41 5.79
C GLY A 90 1.32 -5.47 4.73
N THR A 91 0.31 -6.30 4.99
CA THR A 91 -0.83 -6.44 4.09
C THR A 91 -2.01 -5.66 4.66
N PRO A 92 -2.53 -4.66 3.94
CA PRO A 92 -3.76 -4.01 4.32
C PRO A 92 -4.85 -5.05 4.53
N HIS A 93 -5.67 -4.84 5.55
CA HIS A 93 -6.79 -5.71 5.87
C HIS A 93 -6.42 -7.15 6.20
N ASN A 94 -5.27 -7.38 6.82
CA ASN A 94 -4.88 -8.70 7.26
C ASN A 94 -3.99 -8.66 8.51
N PHE A 95 -4.58 -8.97 9.67
CA PHE A 95 -3.82 -9.14 10.90
C PHE A 95 -2.90 -10.38 10.90
N LEU A 96 -3.26 -11.41 10.14
CA LEU A 96 -2.67 -12.75 10.26
C LEU A 96 -1.28 -12.83 9.64
N ASP A 97 -0.84 -11.82 8.88
CA ASP A 97 0.54 -11.77 8.40
C ASP A 97 1.52 -11.46 9.53
N ALA A 98 1.13 -10.55 10.44
CA ALA A 98 1.96 -10.22 11.59
C ALA A 98 1.79 -11.24 12.73
N VAL A 99 0.60 -11.82 12.88
CA VAL A 99 0.28 -12.77 13.96
C VAL A 99 -0.34 -14.05 13.40
N PRO A 100 0.41 -14.86 12.62
CA PRO A 100 -0.13 -16.05 11.97
C PRO A 100 -0.51 -17.13 12.97
N TYR A 101 -1.67 -17.77 12.74
CA TYR A 101 -2.17 -18.86 13.58
C TYR A 101 -1.18 -20.03 13.69
N ALA A 102 -0.47 -20.34 12.61
CA ALA A 102 0.53 -21.42 12.59
C ALA A 102 1.65 -21.22 13.63
N THR A 103 1.94 -19.96 14.00
CA THR A 103 2.99 -19.62 14.96
C THR A 103 2.41 -19.45 16.37
N TYR A 104 1.32 -18.70 16.52
CA TYR A 104 0.81 -18.28 17.84
C TYR A 104 -0.48 -18.99 18.28
N GLY A 105 -1.23 -19.60 17.35
CA GLY A 105 -2.58 -20.11 17.60
C GLY A 105 -2.69 -21.23 18.63
N ALA A 106 -1.65 -22.07 18.75
CA ALA A 106 -1.63 -23.15 19.75
C ALA A 106 -1.42 -22.62 21.18
N ALA A 107 -0.57 -21.60 21.34
CA ALA A 107 -0.28 -21.00 22.65
C ALA A 107 -1.34 -19.95 23.06
N HIS A 108 -1.93 -19.28 22.07
CA HIS A 108 -2.88 -18.19 22.26
C HIS A 108 -4.17 -18.40 21.46
N PRO A 109 -4.94 -19.48 21.71
CA PRO A 109 -6.16 -19.75 20.96
C PRO A 109 -7.22 -18.65 21.12
N ASP A 110 -7.20 -17.91 22.23
CA ASP A 110 -8.12 -16.82 22.53
C ASP A 110 -7.81 -15.51 21.78
N TRP A 111 -6.70 -15.46 21.04
CA TRP A 111 -6.38 -14.36 20.14
C TRP A 111 -7.17 -14.43 18.84
N TYR A 112 -7.62 -15.62 18.43
CA TYR A 112 -8.18 -15.86 17.10
C TYR A 112 -9.68 -16.12 17.21
N TYR A 113 -10.46 -15.46 16.35
CA TYR A 113 -11.91 -15.56 16.38
C TYR A 113 -12.49 -15.76 14.98
N GLU A 114 -13.25 -16.84 14.77
CA GLU A 114 -14.05 -17.00 13.56
C GLU A 114 -15.28 -16.10 13.66
N VAL A 115 -15.45 -15.25 12.66
CA VAL A 115 -16.55 -14.29 12.56
C VAL A 115 -17.26 -14.46 11.23
N THR A 116 -18.55 -14.15 11.21
CA THR A 116 -19.34 -14.07 9.99
C THR A 116 -19.61 -12.61 9.68
N ALA A 117 -19.18 -12.15 8.52
CA ALA A 117 -19.36 -10.78 8.06
C ALA A 117 -20.85 -10.44 7.96
N THR A 118 -21.26 -9.33 8.57
CA THR A 118 -22.67 -8.89 8.60
C THR A 118 -23.16 -8.36 7.26
N ASP A 119 -22.26 -7.96 6.36
CA ASP A 119 -22.57 -7.44 5.03
C ASP A 119 -22.71 -8.52 3.95
N SER A 120 -21.98 -9.61 4.08
CA SER A 120 -21.79 -10.61 3.02
C SER A 120 -22.06 -12.04 3.47
N GLY A 121 -22.18 -12.30 4.78
CA GLY A 121 -22.26 -13.66 5.32
C GLY A 121 -20.95 -14.45 5.21
N ARG A 122 -19.87 -13.82 4.73
CA ARG A 122 -18.56 -14.47 4.58
C ARG A 122 -17.99 -14.81 5.95
N LYS A 123 -17.55 -16.06 6.13
CA LYS A 123 -16.78 -16.46 7.31
C LYS A 123 -15.31 -16.12 7.14
N PHE A 124 -14.68 -15.60 8.20
CA PHE A 124 -13.25 -15.33 8.23
C PHE A 124 -12.72 -15.33 9.67
N VAL A 125 -11.40 -15.41 9.82
CA VAL A 125 -10.74 -15.30 11.13
C VAL A 125 -10.26 -13.86 11.32
N THR A 126 -10.54 -13.28 12.48
CA THR A 126 -10.00 -12.00 12.94
C THR A 126 -9.28 -12.16 14.27
N LEU A 127 -8.63 -11.10 14.75
CA LEU A 127 -7.96 -11.09 16.07
C LEU A 127 -8.82 -10.44 17.15
N CYS A 128 -8.71 -10.96 18.37
CA CYS A 128 -9.17 -10.33 19.60
C CYS A 128 -8.04 -9.50 20.23
N LEU A 129 -7.92 -8.23 19.84
CA LEU A 129 -6.86 -7.36 20.37
C LEU A 129 -6.98 -7.15 21.89
N ALA A 130 -8.21 -7.16 22.42
CA ALA A 130 -8.48 -7.11 23.86
C ALA A 130 -7.98 -8.34 24.64
N SER A 131 -7.75 -9.47 23.98
CA SER A 131 -7.10 -10.65 24.58
C SER A 131 -5.59 -10.64 24.34
N GLY A 132 -5.14 -10.08 23.22
CA GLY A 132 -3.72 -10.05 22.82
C GLY A 132 -2.78 -9.32 23.77
N GLY A 133 -3.20 -8.14 24.25
CA GLY A 133 -2.42 -7.33 25.17
C GLY A 133 -0.98 -7.06 24.70
N GLU A 134 -0.04 -6.97 25.65
CA GLU A 134 1.38 -6.67 25.37
C GLU A 134 2.08 -7.77 24.57
N GLU A 135 1.68 -9.02 24.73
CA GLU A 135 2.34 -10.15 24.05
C GLU A 135 2.06 -10.14 22.54
N MET A 136 0.80 -9.90 22.15
CA MET A 136 0.46 -9.71 20.75
C MET A 136 1.10 -8.43 20.19
N ALA A 137 1.12 -7.33 20.97
CA ALA A 137 1.78 -6.10 20.56
C ALA A 137 3.28 -6.32 20.28
N LYS A 138 3.95 -7.13 21.10
CA LYS A 138 5.35 -7.52 20.90
C LYS A 138 5.52 -8.36 19.63
N ALA A 139 4.65 -9.34 19.37
CA ALA A 139 4.69 -10.13 18.14
C ALA A 139 4.55 -9.24 16.89
N VAL A 140 3.62 -8.29 16.91
CA VAL A 140 3.43 -7.32 15.80
C VAL A 140 4.65 -6.42 15.64
N ALA A 141 5.20 -5.90 16.75
CA ALA A 141 6.38 -5.04 16.71
C ALA A 141 7.63 -5.77 16.18
N GLU A 142 7.84 -7.03 16.58
CA GLU A 142 8.93 -7.87 16.08
C GLU A 142 8.78 -8.13 14.58
N TYR A 143 7.58 -8.51 14.13
CA TYR A 143 7.31 -8.71 12.70
C TYR A 143 7.54 -7.43 11.88
N ALA A 144 7.03 -6.29 12.35
CA ALA A 144 7.23 -5.00 11.69
C ALA A 144 8.73 -4.64 11.63
N TYR A 145 9.46 -4.78 12.73
CA TYR A 145 10.90 -4.51 12.79
C TYR A 145 11.68 -5.38 11.81
N THR A 146 11.48 -6.70 11.85
CA THR A 146 12.18 -7.63 10.95
C THR A 146 11.88 -7.33 9.49
N THR A 147 10.63 -7.02 9.16
CA THR A 147 10.23 -6.66 7.79
C THR A 147 10.89 -5.36 7.33
N ILE A 148 10.92 -4.33 8.19
CA ILE A 148 11.57 -3.05 7.89
C ILE A 148 13.06 -3.24 7.64
N ILE A 149 13.76 -3.99 8.50
CA ILE A 149 15.20 -4.23 8.37
C ILE A 149 15.52 -5.00 7.08
N ALA A 150 14.74 -6.03 6.76
CA ALA A 150 14.93 -6.79 5.52
C ALA A 150 14.75 -5.90 4.27
N GLN A 151 13.69 -5.08 4.24
CA GLN A 151 13.44 -4.17 3.12
C GLN A 151 14.49 -3.05 3.01
N ASP A 152 14.97 -2.51 4.13
CA ASP A 152 16.03 -1.50 4.12
C ASP A 152 17.36 -2.05 3.59
N ALA A 153 17.68 -3.31 3.91
CA ALA A 153 18.86 -4.00 3.36
C ALA A 153 18.81 -4.16 1.83
N GLU A 154 17.60 -4.19 1.25
CA GLU A 154 17.37 -4.20 -0.20
C GLU A 154 17.28 -2.79 -0.81
N GLY A 155 17.49 -1.74 -0.01
CA GLY A 155 17.36 -0.34 -0.43
C GLY A 155 15.91 0.12 -0.60
N ASN A 156 14.95 -0.62 -0.04
CA ASN A 156 13.52 -0.46 -0.26
C ASN A 156 12.80 0.11 0.97
N LYS A 157 13.18 1.32 1.38
CA LYS A 157 12.60 2.00 2.55
C LYS A 157 11.11 2.30 2.33
N LYS A 158 10.28 1.91 3.31
CA LYS A 158 8.83 2.21 3.33
C LYS A 158 8.52 3.32 4.31
N ASP A 159 7.45 4.06 4.04
CA ASP A 159 7.00 5.15 4.91
C ASP A 159 5.98 4.68 5.96
N CYS A 160 5.30 3.56 5.71
CA CYS A 160 4.26 3.08 6.60
C CYS A 160 4.20 1.55 6.72
N PHE A 161 3.51 1.08 7.75
CA PHE A 161 3.29 -0.32 8.04
C PHE A 161 1.81 -0.54 8.34
N PHE A 162 1.17 -1.50 7.66
CA PHE A 162 -0.22 -1.84 7.87
C PHE A 162 -0.35 -3.03 8.83
N PHE A 163 -1.16 -2.83 9.87
CA PHE A 163 -1.70 -3.87 10.73
C PHE A 163 -3.16 -3.55 10.97
N GLY A 164 -4.07 -4.34 10.39
CA GLY A 164 -5.48 -4.01 10.39
C GLY A 164 -6.41 -5.20 10.18
N PRO A 165 -7.68 -5.06 10.60
CA PRO A 165 -8.66 -6.13 10.50
C PRO A 165 -9.02 -6.40 9.02
N PRO A 166 -9.49 -7.62 8.70
CA PRO A 166 -10.06 -7.92 7.39
C PRO A 166 -11.09 -6.91 6.92
N ASP A 167 -11.13 -6.64 5.61
CA ASP A 167 -12.08 -5.72 5.00
C ASP A 167 -13.46 -6.39 4.88
N ALA A 168 -14.08 -6.58 6.04
CA ALA A 168 -15.41 -7.14 6.19
C ALA A 168 -15.98 -6.73 7.55
N ARG A 169 -17.29 -6.54 7.62
CA ARG A 169 -17.98 -6.15 8.86
C ARG A 169 -18.18 -7.33 9.82
N GLY A 170 -17.10 -7.76 10.47
CA GLY A 170 -17.09 -8.77 11.52
C GLY A 170 -16.03 -8.48 12.58
N TRP A 171 -16.36 -8.73 13.85
CA TRP A 171 -15.52 -8.39 15.00
C TRP A 171 -15.52 -9.52 16.01
N CYS A 172 -14.51 -9.55 16.88
CA CYS A 172 -14.56 -10.41 18.06
C CYS A 172 -15.71 -9.94 18.97
N GLU A 173 -16.56 -10.89 19.37
CA GLU A 173 -17.71 -10.67 20.26
C GLU A 173 -17.50 -11.42 21.59
N CYS A 174 -16.24 -11.57 22.01
CA CYS A 174 -15.95 -12.10 23.33
C CYS A 174 -16.37 -11.09 24.41
N ALA A 175 -16.54 -11.56 25.65
CA ALA A 175 -16.99 -10.72 26.77
C ALA A 175 -16.13 -9.45 26.97
N LYS A 176 -14.82 -9.51 26.70
CA LYS A 176 -13.94 -8.32 26.78
C LYS A 176 -14.29 -7.30 25.69
N CYS A 177 -14.40 -7.75 24.43
CA CYS A 177 -14.76 -6.89 23.31
C CYS A 177 -16.18 -6.32 23.45
N ASP A 178 -17.13 -7.09 23.98
CA ASP A 178 -18.49 -6.62 24.27
C ASP A 178 -18.53 -5.57 25.38
N ALA A 179 -17.72 -5.74 26.42
CA ALA A 179 -17.58 -4.74 27.47
C ALA A 179 -16.99 -3.43 26.92
N LEU A 180 -15.97 -3.53 26.05
CA LEU A 180 -15.37 -2.38 25.39
C LEU A 180 -16.35 -1.70 24.41
N LYS A 181 -17.10 -2.49 23.63
CA LYS A 181 -18.17 -1.97 22.77
C LYS A 181 -19.23 -1.23 23.58
N SER A 182 -19.66 -1.79 24.71
CA SER A 182 -20.63 -1.15 25.61
C SER A 182 -20.08 0.15 26.22
N LYS A 183 -18.78 0.16 26.59
CA LYS A 183 -18.11 1.33 27.15
C LYS A 183 -17.92 2.45 26.13
N TYR A 184 -17.51 2.13 24.90
CA TYR A 184 -17.11 3.10 23.88
C TYR A 184 -18.17 3.34 22.80
N GLY A 185 -19.27 2.59 22.80
CA GLY A 185 -20.38 2.73 21.85
C GLY A 185 -20.08 2.20 20.45
N SER A 186 -18.97 1.49 20.23
CA SER A 186 -18.54 1.02 18.91
C SER A 186 -17.66 -0.23 19.01
N HIS A 187 -17.70 -1.07 17.98
CA HIS A 187 -16.79 -2.21 17.84
C HIS A 187 -15.31 -1.80 17.76
N ALA A 188 -15.02 -0.56 17.33
CA ALA A 188 -13.66 -0.01 17.36
C ALA A 188 -13.09 0.06 18.79
N GLY A 189 -13.95 0.07 19.82
CA GLY A 189 -13.53 -0.02 21.22
C GLY A 189 -12.75 -1.29 21.54
N GLY A 190 -12.97 -2.38 20.79
CA GLY A 190 -12.20 -3.62 20.92
C GLY A 190 -10.77 -3.55 20.40
N TYR A 191 -10.36 -2.42 19.82
CA TYR A 191 -9.02 -2.17 19.28
C TYR A 191 -8.21 -1.15 20.09
N VAL A 192 -8.75 -0.67 21.22
CA VAL A 192 -8.12 0.32 22.11
C VAL A 192 -7.45 -0.37 23.29
#